data_AF-A0A2V6H827-F1
#
_entry.id   AF-A0A2V6H827-F1
#
_cell.length_a   1.000
_cell.length_b   1.000
_cell.length_c   1.000
_cell.angle_alpha   90.00
_cell.angle_beta   90.00
_cell.angle_gamma   90.00
#
_symmetry.space_group_name_H-M   'P 1'
#
loop_
_entity.id
_entity.type
_entity.pdbx_description
1 polymer ?
#
loop_
_entity_poly.entity_id
_entity_poly.type
_entity_poly.pdbx_seq_one_letter_code
_entity_poly.pdbx_strand_id
1 'polypeptide(L)'
;MFDLALWDRIILVSPAQHLKYAKRDKPIRKTPTIEQFNQIIGSIRSQQFNGHNADDSADFPEFIGLAGLGQAEASALTWDDID
;
A
#
# COMPACT_ATOMS: atom_id res chain seq x y z
N MET A 1 6.15 19.92 13.68
CA MET A 1 5.62 21.17 13.07
C MET A 1 5.72 22.34 14.04
N PHE A 2 5.24 22.23 15.29
CA PHE A 2 5.43 23.28 16.31
C PHE A 2 6.90 23.55 16.66
N ASP A 3 7.78 22.57 16.48
CA ASP A 3 9.22 22.74 16.73
C ASP A 3 9.86 23.77 15.79
N LEU A 4 9.43 23.82 14.53
CA LEU A 4 9.91 24.83 13.58
C LEU A 4 9.48 26.24 14.01
N ALA A 5 8.22 26.41 14.45
CA ALA A 5 7.72 27.69 14.93
C ALA A 5 8.37 28.15 16.26
N LEU A 6 8.80 27.21 17.11
CA LEU A 6 9.62 27.49 18.29
C LEU A 6 11.01 28.01 17.88
N TRP A 7 11.63 27.39 16.88
CA TRP A 7 12.94 27.79 16.37
C TRP A 7 12.92 29.18 15.75
N ASP A 8 11.89 29.45 14.94
CA ASP A 8 11.66 30.76 14.32
C ASP A 8 11.14 31.81 15.32
N ARG A 9 10.96 31.43 16.60
CA ARG A 9 10.46 32.29 17.69
C ARG A 9 9.07 32.90 17.43
N ILE A 10 8.28 32.28 16.56
CA ILE A 10 6.89 32.64 16.29
C ILE A 10 6.02 32.30 17.52
N ILE A 11 6.37 31.22 18.23
CA ILE A 11 5.74 30.81 19.49
C ILE A 11 6.80 30.55 20.55
N LEU A 12 6.46 30.78 21.82
CA LEU A 12 7.37 30.60 22.96
C LEU A 12 7.37 29.17 23.51
N VAL A 13 6.25 28.46 23.40
CA VAL A 13 6.05 27.10 23.93
C VAL A 13 5.23 26.30 22.92
N SER A 14 5.59 25.03 22.70
CA SER A 14 4.80 24.13 21.85
C SER A 14 3.49 23.76 22.56
N PRO A 15 2.32 24.04 21.97
CA PRO A 15 1.03 23.64 22.54
C PRO A 15 0.91 22.13 22.72
N ALA A 16 1.66 21.34 21.94
CA ALA A 16 1.67 19.89 21.98
C ALA A 16 2.66 19.29 22.99
N GLN A 17 3.40 20.09 23.75
CA GLN A 17 4.46 19.61 24.66
C GLN A 17 3.95 18.60 25.72
N HIS A 18 2.68 18.72 26.13
CA HIS A 18 2.06 17.84 27.11
C HIS A 18 1.50 16.54 26.51
N LEU A 19 1.44 16.43 25.17
CA LEU A 19 0.89 15.26 24.50
C LEU A 19 1.92 14.13 24.52
N LYS A 20 1.47 12.95 24.94
CA LYS A 20 2.26 11.72 24.88
C LYS A 20 1.85 10.91 23.67
N TYR A 21 2.83 10.30 23.03
CA TYR A 21 2.58 9.37 21.93
C TYR A 21 1.74 8.20 22.44
N ALA A 22 0.55 8.02 21.87
CA ALA A 22 -0.27 6.83 22.08
C ALA A 22 0.09 5.81 21.00
N LYS A 23 0.59 4.65 21.43
CA LYS A 23 0.85 3.54 20.51
C LYS A 23 -0.49 3.05 19.97
N ARG A 24 -0.64 3.08 18.64
CA ARG A 24 -1.81 2.52 17.97
C ARG A 24 -1.81 1.01 18.14
N ASP A 25 -3.00 0.42 18.23
CA ASP A 25 -3.15 -1.02 18.18
C ASP A 25 -2.53 -1.58 16.90
N LYS A 26 -1.98 -2.80 17.02
CA LYS A 26 -1.40 -3.48 15.86
C LYS A 26 -2.51 -3.68 14.82
N PRO A 27 -2.34 -3.20 13.57
CA PRO A 27 -3.35 -3.40 12.56
C PRO A 27 -3.48 -4.89 12.25
N ILE A 28 -4.72 -5.38 12.18
CA ILE A 28 -5.00 -6.74 11.74
C ILE A 28 -4.77 -6.78 10.23
N ARG A 29 -3.69 -7.45 9.81
CA ARG A 29 -3.38 -7.68 8.39
C ARG A 29 -3.86 -9.07 8.02
N LYS A 30 -4.95 -9.17 7.26
CA LYS A 30 -5.42 -10.43 6.68
C LYS A 30 -4.60 -10.73 5.42
N THR A 31 -3.38 -11.22 5.61
CA THR A 31 -2.56 -11.67 4.48
C THR A 31 -3.11 -13.01 3.99
N PRO A 32 -3.46 -13.15 2.69
CA PRO A 32 -3.91 -14.42 2.16
C PRO A 32 -2.78 -15.46 2.21
N THR A 33 -3.13 -16.73 2.40
CA THR A 33 -2.21 -17.84 2.11
C THR A 33 -1.99 -17.96 0.60
N ILE A 34 -1.04 -18.77 0.16
CA ILE A 34 -0.80 -18.99 -1.27
C ILE A 34 -2.02 -19.60 -1.98
N GLU A 35 -2.74 -20.50 -1.30
CA GLU A 35 -3.96 -21.11 -1.83
C GLU A 35 -5.08 -20.08 -1.95
N GLN A 36 -5.24 -19.23 -0.94
CA GLN A 36 -6.22 -18.14 -0.94
C GLN A 36 -5.88 -17.09 -2.00
N PHE A 37 -4.60 -16.79 -2.18
CA PHE A 37 -4.13 -15.90 -3.24
C PHE A 37 -4.53 -16.44 -4.63
N ASN A 38 -4.24 -17.70 -4.91
CA ASN A 38 -4.62 -18.34 -6.19
C ASN A 38 -6.15 -18.34 -6.39
N GLN A 39 -6.93 -18.55 -5.34
CA GLN A 39 -8.39 -18.46 -5.40
C GLN A 39 -8.89 -17.04 -5.72
N ILE A 40 -8.25 -16.01 -5.16
CA ILE A 40 -8.59 -14.61 -5.46
C ILE A 40 -8.30 -14.31 -6.93
N ILE A 41 -7.12 -14.69 -7.44
CA ILE A 41 -6.77 -14.48 -8.85
C ILE A 41 -7.74 -15.22 -9.77
N GLY A 42 -8.02 -16.50 -9.49
CA GLY A 42 -9.00 -17.28 -10.24
C GLY A 42 -10.41 -16.67 -10.20
N SER A 43 -10.81 -16.11 -9.04
CA SER A 43 -12.08 -15.42 -8.91
C SER A 43 -12.14 -14.17 -9.81
N ILE A 44 -11.11 -13.34 -9.82
CA ILE A 44 -11.04 -12.14 -10.66
C ILE A 44 -11.14 -12.52 -12.15
N ARG A 45 -10.38 -13.53 -12.59
CA ARG A 45 -10.41 -14.03 -13.97
C ARG A 45 -11.78 -14.59 -14.38
N SER A 46 -12.55 -15.12 -13.42
CA SER A 46 -13.89 -15.67 -13.66
C SER A 46 -15.02 -14.62 -13.70
N GLN A 47 -14.73 -13.34 -13.38
CA GLN A 47 -15.76 -12.31 -13.31
C GLN A 47 -16.23 -11.88 -14.71
N GLN A 48 -17.45 -12.31 -15.06
CA GLN A 48 -18.07 -12.03 -16.36
C GLN A 48 -18.29 -10.53 -16.64
N PHE A 49 -18.47 -9.71 -15.61
CA PHE A 49 -18.77 -8.27 -15.73
C PHE A 49 -17.59 -7.36 -15.38
N ASN A 50 -16.36 -7.85 -15.55
CA ASN A 50 -15.19 -7.02 -15.33
C ASN A 50 -15.01 -6.07 -16.53
N GLY A 51 -15.13 -4.75 -16.30
CA GLY A 51 -15.23 -3.74 -17.35
C GLY A 51 -14.00 -3.59 -18.26
N HIS A 52 -12.87 -4.21 -17.91
CA HIS A 52 -11.58 -4.08 -18.59
C HIS A 52 -10.92 -5.44 -18.84
N ASN A 53 -11.67 -6.44 -19.31
CA ASN A 53 -11.18 -7.82 -19.50
C ASN A 53 -10.74 -8.47 -18.17
N ALA A 54 -11.27 -9.65 -17.88
CA ALA A 54 -11.05 -10.31 -16.60
C ALA A 54 -9.60 -10.76 -16.42
N ASP A 55 -8.91 -11.08 -17.51
CA ASP A 55 -7.51 -11.47 -17.51
C ASP A 55 -6.57 -10.30 -17.22
N ASP A 56 -6.68 -9.20 -17.97
CA ASP A 56 -5.86 -8.00 -17.78
C ASP A 56 -6.00 -7.43 -16.35
N SER A 57 -7.21 -7.55 -15.78
CA SER A 57 -7.49 -7.14 -14.40
C SER A 57 -6.85 -8.04 -13.34
N ALA A 58 -6.61 -9.32 -13.66
CA ALA A 58 -5.99 -10.28 -12.76
C ALA A 58 -4.45 -10.27 -12.86
N ASP A 59 -3.90 -9.89 -14.01
CA ASP A 59 -2.45 -9.88 -14.24
C ASP A 59 -1.71 -8.94 -13.30
N PHE A 60 -2.27 -7.75 -13.02
CA PHE A 60 -1.64 -6.79 -12.11
C PHE A 60 -1.53 -7.29 -10.65
N PRO A 61 -2.62 -7.71 -9.98
CA PRO A 61 -2.53 -8.27 -8.63
C PRO A 61 -1.74 -9.58 -8.56
N GLU A 62 -1.75 -10.40 -9.62
CA GLU A 62 -0.92 -11.59 -9.70
C GLU A 62 0.57 -11.24 -9.75
N PHE A 63 0.97 -10.31 -10.62
CA PHE A 63 2.34 -9.86 -10.74
C PHE A 63 2.90 -9.30 -9.43
N ILE A 64 2.21 -8.34 -8.79
CA ILE A 64 2.71 -7.73 -7.56
C ILE A 64 2.77 -8.73 -6.39
N GLY A 65 1.85 -9.71 -6.38
CA GLY A 65 1.82 -10.78 -5.38
C GLY A 65 3.00 -11.74 -5.53
N LEU A 66 3.37 -12.09 -6.77
CA LEU A 66 4.48 -13.00 -7.08
C LEU A 66 5.84 -12.31 -6.97
N ALA A 67 5.96 -11.08 -7.46
CA ALA A 67 7.20 -10.31 -7.45
C ALA A 67 7.50 -9.69 -6.07
N GLY A 68 6.51 -9.64 -5.17
CA GLY A 68 6.66 -9.07 -3.84
C GLY A 68 6.77 -7.54 -3.83
N LEU A 69 6.18 -6.88 -4.82
CA LEU A 69 6.25 -5.43 -5.01
C LEU A 69 5.04 -4.71 -4.41
N GLY A 70 5.27 -3.51 -3.89
CA GLY A 70 4.19 -2.55 -3.60
C GLY A 70 3.61 -1.96 -4.88
N GLN A 71 2.37 -1.48 -4.84
CA GLN A 71 1.74 -0.87 -6.03
C GLN A 71 2.52 0.33 -6.58
N ALA A 72 3.09 1.16 -5.71
CA ALA A 72 3.90 2.31 -6.14
C ALA A 72 5.20 1.87 -6.84
N GLU A 73 5.80 0.78 -6.40
CA GLU A 73 7.02 0.22 -7.00
C GLU A 73 6.68 -0.39 -8.36
N ALA A 74 5.62 -1.21 -8.42
CA ALA A 74 5.15 -1.80 -9.67
C ALA A 74 4.73 -0.74 -10.71
N SER A 75 4.14 0.38 -10.30
CA SER A 75 3.75 1.46 -11.22
C SER A 75 4.93 2.23 -11.81
N ALA A 76 6.10 2.15 -11.19
CA ALA A 76 7.30 2.83 -11.64
C ALA A 76 8.15 1.98 -12.60
N LEU A 77 7.80 0.71 -12.81
CA LEU A 77 8.53 -0.19 -13.68
C LEU A 77 8.43 0.24 -15.15
N THR A 78 9.56 0.09 -15.82
CA THR A 78 9.74 0.35 -17.24
C THR A 78 10.34 -0.88 -17.92
N TRP A 79 10.29 -0.91 -19.25
CA TRP A 79 10.93 -2.01 -20.00
C TRP A 79 12.46 -2.00 -19.87
N ASP A 80 13.06 -0.86 -19.50
CA ASP A 80 14.51 -0.75 -19.27
C ASP A 80 14.96 -1.45 -17.97
N ASP A 81 14.02 -1.85 -17.11
CA ASP A 81 14.30 -2.62 -15.88
C ASP A 81 14.41 -4.13 -16.14
N ILE A 82 14.25 -4.57 -17.41
CA ILE A 82 14.30 -5.98 -17.83
C ILE A 82 15.46 -6.17 -18.82
N ASP A 83 16.38 -7.11 -18.50
CA ASP A 83 17.53 -7.49 -19.34
C ASP A 83 17.16 -8.30 -20.59
#